data_AF-A0A9E0DF56-F1
#
_entry.id   AF-A0A9E0DF56-F1
#
_cell.length_a   1.000
_cell.length_b   1.000
_cell.length_c   1.000
_cell.angle_alpha   90.00
_cell.angle_beta   90.00
_cell.angle_gamma   90.00
#
_symmetry.space_group_name_H-M   'P 1'
#
loop_
_entity.id
_entity.type
_entity.pdbx_description
1 polymer ?
#
loop_
_entity_poly.entity_id
_entity_poly.type
_entity_poly.pdbx_seq_one_letter_code
_entity_poly.pdbx_strand_id
1 'polypeptide(L)'
;MPILIDGHNLIGSGIFPDINLAQEDDELQLIARLKVWRSRYRGKFIIIFDRGIPGGKDVKLGGAGVEVIFATSPTQADDLIRRRMQRKTQGLILVSNDAALRREAQIYNVECWGTADFAAKLGPPTAAVTPTESDPGDADHVQISTDEVDEWLELFGKRRKKKKKKRD
;
A
#
# COMPACT_ATOMS: atom_id res chain seq x y z
N MET A 1 -11.32 -1.53 -10.88
CA MET A 1 -11.30 -0.10 -10.50
C MET A 1 -9.93 0.23 -9.91
N PRO A 2 -9.29 1.35 -10.24
CA PRO A 2 -8.05 1.74 -9.57
C PRO A 2 -8.34 2.37 -8.20
N ILE A 3 -7.51 2.06 -7.20
CA ILE A 3 -7.57 2.65 -5.87
C ILE A 3 -6.35 3.55 -5.66
N LEU A 4 -6.60 4.81 -5.33
CA LEU A 4 -5.61 5.81 -4.96
C LEU A 4 -5.60 5.94 -3.43
N ILE A 5 -4.45 5.69 -2.82
CA ILE A 5 -4.29 5.55 -1.38
C ILE A 5 -3.34 6.62 -0.88
N ASP A 6 -3.79 7.40 0.10
CA ASP A 6 -2.94 8.26 0.92
C ASP A 6 -2.27 7.40 2.00
N GLY A 7 -0.98 7.11 1.81
CA GLY A 7 -0.24 6.16 2.63
C GLY A 7 -0.08 6.63 4.08
N HIS A 8 0.25 7.90 4.28
CA HIS A 8 0.46 8.45 5.63
C HIS A 8 -0.84 8.58 6.41
N ASN A 9 -1.92 8.95 5.74
CA ASN A 9 -3.23 8.96 6.37
C ASN A 9 -3.66 7.56 6.79
N LEU A 10 -3.38 6.55 5.95
CA LEU A 10 -3.71 5.16 6.25
C LEU A 10 -2.93 4.62 7.44
N ILE A 11 -1.61 4.84 7.53
CA ILE A 11 -0.80 4.44 8.70
C ILE A 11 -1.22 5.23 9.93
N GLY A 12 -1.39 6.55 9.81
CA GLY A 12 -1.75 7.44 10.91
C GLY A 12 -3.14 7.20 11.49
N SER A 13 -4.04 6.55 10.74
CA SER A 13 -5.38 6.18 11.23
C SER A 13 -5.38 5.06 12.28
N GLY A 14 -4.24 4.38 12.50
CA GLY A 14 -4.10 3.36 13.54
C GLY A 14 -4.85 2.06 13.28
N ILE A 15 -5.33 1.86 12.04
CA ILE A 15 -6.09 0.67 11.62
C ILE A 15 -5.25 -0.59 11.61
N PHE A 16 -3.96 -0.44 11.32
CA PHE A 16 -2.99 -1.53 11.37
C PHE A 16 -2.27 -1.44 12.71
N PRO A 17 -2.68 -2.20 13.74
CA PRO A 17 -2.09 -2.10 15.07
C PRO A 17 -0.60 -2.49 15.09
N ASP A 18 -0.16 -3.21 14.06
CA ASP A 18 1.22 -3.65 13.85
C ASP A 18 2.10 -2.65 13.08
N ILE A 19 1.50 -1.63 12.44
CA ILE A 19 2.23 -0.63 11.64
C ILE A 19 2.07 0.74 12.31
N ASN A 20 3.19 1.38 12.65
CA ASN A 20 3.17 2.67 13.38
C ASN A 20 4.14 3.66 12.72
N LEU A 21 3.69 4.91 12.55
CA LEU A 21 4.46 6.05 12.02
C LEU A 21 5.80 6.33 12.73
N ALA A 22 6.01 5.75 13.92
CA ALA A 22 7.26 5.83 14.66
C ALA A 22 8.33 4.81 14.20
N GLN A 23 7.97 3.85 13.36
CA GLN A 23 8.89 2.85 12.80
C GLN A 23 9.53 3.36 11.51
N GLU A 24 10.79 3.01 11.29
CA GLU A 24 11.55 3.42 10.10
C GLU A 24 11.13 2.65 8.83
N ASP A 25 10.39 1.56 9.00
CA ASP A 25 9.97 0.61 7.96
C ASP A 25 8.45 0.50 7.82
N ASP A 26 7.69 1.43 8.41
CA ASP A 26 6.24 1.48 8.40
C ASP A 26 5.66 1.52 6.97
N GLU A 27 6.25 2.32 6.08
CA GLU A 27 5.86 2.41 4.67
C GLU A 27 6.03 1.06 3.95
N LEU A 28 7.14 0.37 4.20
CA LEU A 28 7.45 -0.93 3.60
C LEU A 28 6.48 -2.01 4.07
N GLN A 29 6.16 -2.01 5.37
CA GLN A 29 5.17 -2.92 5.94
C GLN A 29 3.78 -2.69 5.32
N LEU A 30 3.38 -1.42 5.13
CA LEU A 30 2.13 -1.09 4.48
C LEU A 30 2.10 -1.57 3.03
N ILE A 31 3.17 -1.32 2.26
CA ILE A 31 3.28 -1.75 0.86
C ILE A 31 3.17 -3.28 0.76
N ALA A 32 3.88 -4.03 1.61
CA ALA A 32 3.83 -5.49 1.61
C ALA A 32 2.40 -6.00 1.87
N ARG A 33 1.72 -5.43 2.86
CA ARG A 33 0.33 -5.77 3.16
C ARG A 33 -0.56 -5.45 1.97
N LEU A 34 -0.45 -4.25 1.41
CA LEU A 34 -1.25 -3.82 0.26
C LEU A 34 -1.00 -4.67 -0.99
N LYS A 35 0.20 -5.23 -1.20
CA LYS A 35 0.48 -6.20 -2.27
C LYS A 35 -0.29 -7.50 -2.09
N VAL A 36 -0.29 -8.07 -0.87
CA VAL A 36 -1.09 -9.27 -0.54
C VAL A 36 -2.57 -8.99 -0.80
N TRP A 37 -3.06 -7.83 -0.38
CA TRP A 37 -4.43 -7.40 -0.62
C TRP A 37 -4.76 -7.22 -2.09
N ARG A 38 -3.86 -6.56 -2.83
CA ARG A 38 -4.00 -6.36 -4.27
C ARG A 38 -4.16 -7.70 -4.97
N SER A 39 -3.43 -8.75 -4.60
CA SER A 39 -3.56 -10.08 -5.24
C SER A 39 -5.01 -10.62 -5.32
N ARG A 40 -5.88 -10.23 -4.36
CA ARG A 40 -7.31 -10.61 -4.30
C ARG A 40 -8.24 -9.60 -4.96
N TYR A 41 -7.73 -8.40 -5.27
CA TYR A 41 -8.51 -7.30 -5.84
C TYR A 41 -8.19 -7.10 -7.32
N ARG A 42 -9.22 -7.14 -8.17
CA ARG A 42 -9.08 -6.87 -9.60
C ARG A 42 -8.93 -5.36 -9.84
N GLY A 43 -7.70 -4.86 -9.73
CA GLY A 43 -7.35 -3.47 -9.98
C GLY A 43 -5.89 -3.11 -9.71
N LYS A 44 -5.59 -1.82 -9.85
CA LYS A 44 -4.27 -1.25 -9.53
C LYS A 44 -4.39 -0.46 -8.24
N PHE A 45 -3.44 -0.61 -7.34
CA PHE A 45 -3.28 0.26 -6.19
C PHE A 45 -2.22 1.30 -6.50
N ILE A 46 -2.50 2.56 -6.19
CA ILE A 46 -1.57 3.67 -6.35
C ILE A 46 -1.42 4.28 -4.98
N ILE A 47 -0.25 4.14 -4.37
CA ILE A 47 0.00 4.61 -3.01
C ILE A 47 0.91 5.83 -3.09
N ILE A 48 0.51 6.91 -2.43
CA ILE A 48 1.31 8.13 -2.33
C ILE A 48 1.70 8.34 -0.86
N PHE A 49 3.00 8.47 -0.60
CA PHE A 49 3.56 8.78 0.71
C PHE A 49 4.11 10.22 0.73
N ASP A 50 3.95 10.94 1.83
CA ASP A 50 4.42 12.33 1.98
C ASP A 50 5.87 12.46 2.49
N ARG A 51 6.46 11.37 2.99
CA ARG A 51 7.87 11.25 3.40
C ARG A 51 8.67 10.43 2.40
N GLY A 52 9.31 11.10 1.44
CA GLY A 52 10.26 10.44 0.57
C GLY A 52 11.65 10.33 1.16
N ILE A 53 12.23 9.13 1.11
CA ILE A 53 13.69 9.00 0.98
C ILE A 53 14.10 9.80 -0.28
N PRO A 54 15.15 10.64 -0.26
CA PRO A 54 15.56 11.41 -1.44
C PRO A 54 15.90 10.45 -2.58
N GLY A 55 15.03 10.36 -3.59
CA GLY A 55 15.21 9.35 -4.64
C GLY A 55 14.12 9.24 -5.69
N GLY A 56 12.84 9.57 -5.36
CA GLY A 56 11.73 9.60 -6.33
C GLY A 56 11.37 8.23 -6.92
N LYS A 57 10.06 7.88 -6.90
CA LYS A 57 9.50 6.63 -7.46
C LYS A 57 10.44 5.42 -7.32
N ASP A 58 10.42 4.77 -6.17
CA ASP A 58 11.20 3.56 -6.01
C ASP A 58 10.55 2.43 -6.85
N VAL A 59 11.00 2.29 -8.10
CA VAL A 59 10.48 1.32 -9.07
C VAL A 59 10.60 -0.12 -8.52
N LYS A 60 11.53 -0.35 -7.58
CA LYS A 60 11.73 -1.62 -6.88
C LYS A 60 10.67 -1.92 -5.82
N LEU A 61 10.00 -0.91 -5.29
CA LEU A 61 8.87 -1.08 -4.37
C LEU A 61 7.54 -1.28 -5.12
N GLY A 62 7.44 -0.77 -6.34
CA GLY A 62 6.37 -1.10 -7.28
C GLY A 62 6.41 -2.57 -7.73
N GLY A 63 5.26 -3.13 -8.08
CA GLY A 63 5.13 -4.53 -8.50
C GLY A 63 3.84 -5.17 -8.02
N ALA A 64 3.48 -6.32 -8.61
CA ALA A 64 2.19 -6.99 -8.34
C ALA A 64 1.01 -6.00 -8.41
N GLY A 65 1.03 -5.10 -9.41
CA GLY A 65 0.05 -4.02 -9.67
C GLY A 65 -0.24 -3.08 -8.51
N VAL A 66 0.74 -2.92 -7.63
CA VAL A 66 0.88 -1.78 -6.73
C VAL A 66 1.90 -0.81 -7.34
N GLU A 67 1.49 0.44 -7.54
CA GLU A 67 2.35 1.58 -7.87
C GLU A 67 2.61 2.36 -6.58
N VAL A 68 3.87 2.61 -6.25
CA VAL A 68 4.27 3.37 -5.05
C VAL A 68 4.97 4.66 -5.47
N ILE A 69 4.54 5.78 -4.91
CA ILE A 69 5.14 7.09 -5.16
C ILE A 69 5.43 7.77 -3.83
N PHE A 70 6.69 8.17 -3.67
CA PHE A 70 7.14 8.99 -2.56
C PHE A 70 7.21 10.45 -3.00
N ALA A 71 6.46 11.30 -2.33
CA ALA A 71 6.55 12.74 -2.48
C ALA A 71 7.68 13.29 -1.60
N THR A 72 8.29 14.37 -2.03
CA THR A 72 9.35 15.07 -1.29
C THR A 72 8.80 15.96 -0.17
N SER A 73 7.49 16.21 -0.16
CA SER A 73 6.78 17.00 0.86
C SER A 73 5.30 16.65 0.89
N PRO A 74 4.59 16.95 2.00
CA PRO A 74 3.13 16.81 2.10
C PRO A 74 2.38 17.56 1.00
N THR A 75 2.77 18.81 0.72
CA THR A 75 2.15 19.60 -0.37
C THR A 75 2.30 18.92 -1.72
N GLN A 76 3.46 18.31 -2.00
CA GLN A 76 3.65 17.58 -3.25
C GLN A 76 2.81 16.30 -3.30
N ALA A 77 2.61 15.61 -2.16
CA ALA A 77 1.74 14.45 -2.07
C ALA A 77 0.29 14.82 -2.43
N ASP A 78 -0.23 15.88 -1.80
CA ASP A 78 -1.57 16.40 -2.08
C ASP A 78 -1.74 16.77 -3.56
N ASP A 79 -0.75 17.44 -4.14
CA ASP A 79 -0.76 17.79 -5.56
C ASP A 79 -0.74 16.56 -6.47
N LEU A 80 0.01 15.51 -6.11
CA LEU A 80 0.01 14.24 -6.85
C LEU A 80 -1.35 13.54 -6.78
N ILE A 81 -2.00 13.55 -5.62
CA ILE A 81 -3.34 12.99 -5.42
C ILE A 81 -4.35 13.79 -6.27
N ARG A 82 -4.35 15.12 -6.16
CA ARG A 82 -5.22 16.03 -6.91
C ARG A 82 -5.08 15.85 -8.43
N ARG A 83 -3.85 15.82 -8.95
CA ARG A 83 -3.58 15.59 -10.38
C ARG A 83 -4.14 14.26 -10.87
N ARG A 84 -4.15 13.22 -10.03
CA ARG A 84 -4.74 11.92 -10.42
C ARG A 84 -6.27 11.95 -10.42
N MET A 85 -6.89 12.60 -9.44
CA MET A 85 -8.35 12.79 -9.43
C MET A 85 -8.81 13.59 -10.66
N GLN A 86 -8.08 14.65 -11.02
CA GLN A 86 -8.38 15.48 -12.19
C GLN A 86 -8.32 14.75 -13.53
N ARG A 87 -7.50 13.69 -13.64
CA ARG A 87 -7.39 12.88 -14.88
C ARG A 87 -8.64 12.06 -15.18
N LYS A 88 -9.69 12.13 -14.34
CA LYS A 88 -11.00 11.47 -14.53
C LYS A 88 -10.86 9.99 -14.91
N THR A 89 -9.96 9.28 -14.23
CA THR A 89 -9.81 7.85 -14.44
C THR A 89 -11.12 7.16 -14.01
N GLN A 90 -11.74 6.43 -14.93
CA GLN A 90 -13.06 5.85 -14.70
C GLN A 90 -13.04 4.86 -13.53
N GLY A 91 -13.95 5.07 -12.58
CA GLY A 91 -14.05 4.25 -11.36
C GLY A 91 -12.85 4.37 -10.43
N LEU A 92 -12.13 5.50 -10.45
CA LEU A 92 -11.11 5.79 -9.45
C LEU A 92 -11.76 5.95 -8.08
N ILE A 93 -11.16 5.31 -7.08
CA ILE A 93 -11.56 5.43 -5.67
C ILE A 93 -10.40 6.04 -4.89
N LEU A 94 -10.65 7.10 -4.14
CA LEU A 94 -9.72 7.68 -3.17
C LEU A 94 -9.90 7.01 -1.80
N VAL A 95 -8.80 6.68 -1.13
CA VAL A 95 -8.79 6.24 0.27
C VAL A 95 -8.04 7.28 1.09
N SER A 96 -8.78 8.06 1.88
CA SER A 96 -8.23 9.01 2.85
C SER A 96 -9.32 9.48 3.83
N ASN A 97 -8.93 9.76 5.07
CA ASN A 97 -9.75 10.47 6.06
C ASN A 97 -9.53 11.99 6.02
N ASP A 98 -8.59 12.50 5.22
CA ASP A 98 -8.31 13.93 5.14
C ASP A 98 -9.52 14.70 4.58
N ALA A 99 -9.96 15.74 5.30
CA ALA A 99 -11.15 16.50 4.93
C ALA A 99 -10.97 17.35 3.67
N ALA A 100 -9.77 17.83 3.38
CA ALA A 100 -9.48 18.60 2.18
C ALA A 100 -9.52 17.69 0.94
N LEU A 101 -8.81 16.55 0.97
CA LEU A 101 -8.82 15.59 -0.13
C LEU A 101 -10.22 15.01 -0.40
N ARG A 102 -11.02 14.77 0.65
CA ARG A 102 -12.41 14.32 0.50
C ARG A 102 -13.30 15.33 -0.20
N ARG A 103 -13.18 16.61 0.13
CA ARG A 103 -13.91 17.69 -0.56
C ARG A 103 -13.50 17.79 -2.03
N GLU A 104 -12.20 17.67 -2.30
CA GLU A 104 -11.69 17.66 -3.67
C GLU A 104 -12.19 16.46 -4.47
N ALA A 105 -12.23 15.26 -3.88
CA ALA A 105 -12.78 14.07 -4.51
C ALA A 105 -14.25 14.28 -4.91
N GLN A 106 -15.06 14.92 -4.05
CA GLN A 106 -16.44 15.29 -4.38
C GLN A 106 -16.52 16.26 -5.57
N ILE A 107 -15.67 17.28 -5.61
CA ILE A 107 -15.61 18.24 -6.74
C ILE A 107 -15.29 17.52 -8.06
N TYR A 108 -14.40 16.52 -8.01
CA TYR A 108 -14.01 15.74 -9.19
C TYR A 108 -14.91 14.51 -9.46
N ASN A 109 -15.99 14.32 -8.68
CA ASN A 109 -16.88 13.16 -8.73
C ASN A 109 -16.13 11.81 -8.64
N VAL A 110 -15.11 11.78 -7.77
CA VAL A 110 -14.32 10.59 -7.42
C VAL A 110 -14.92 9.99 -6.15
N GLU A 111 -15.17 8.69 -6.16
CA GLU A 111 -15.64 7.98 -4.96
C GLU A 111 -14.55 8.01 -3.88
N CYS A 112 -14.92 8.27 -2.62
CA CYS A 112 -13.98 8.31 -1.52
C CYS A 112 -14.38 7.32 -0.43
N TRP A 113 -13.44 6.48 -0.02
CA TRP A 113 -13.56 5.60 1.15
C TRP A 113 -12.77 6.18 2.31
N GLY A 114 -13.36 6.13 3.51
CA GLY A 114 -12.59 6.35 4.73
C GLY A 114 -11.60 5.20 4.93
N THR A 115 -10.55 5.42 5.72
CA THR A 115 -9.55 4.38 5.98
C THR A 115 -10.18 3.17 6.68
N ALA A 116 -11.15 3.37 7.57
CA ALA A 116 -11.87 2.30 8.26
C ALA A 116 -12.76 1.48 7.31
N ASP A 117 -13.46 2.15 6.39
CA ASP A 117 -14.26 1.49 5.36
C ASP A 117 -13.38 0.68 4.42
N PHE A 118 -12.24 1.26 4.03
CA PHE A 118 -11.24 0.56 3.24
C PHE A 118 -10.76 -0.68 3.97
N ALA A 119 -10.40 -0.58 5.26
CA ALA A 119 -9.94 -1.72 6.06
C ALA A 119 -10.99 -2.82 6.22
N ALA A 120 -12.26 -2.45 6.38
CA ALA A 120 -13.36 -3.41 6.42
C ALA A 120 -13.56 -4.11 5.07
N LYS A 121 -13.39 -3.37 3.95
CA LYS A 121 -13.45 -3.92 2.57
C LYS A 121 -12.24 -4.74 2.20
N LEU A 122 -11.09 -4.46 2.81
CA LEU A 122 -9.99 -5.38 2.86
C LEU A 122 -10.55 -6.63 3.60
N GLY A 123 -10.81 -6.56 4.90
CA GLY A 123 -11.17 -7.74 5.70
C GLY A 123 -9.95 -8.28 6.45
N PRO A 124 -10.06 -9.40 7.20
CA PRO A 124 -8.95 -9.89 7.99
C PRO A 124 -7.82 -10.42 7.08
N PRO A 125 -6.53 -10.23 7.45
CA PRO A 125 -5.46 -11.02 6.87
C PRO A 125 -5.72 -12.46 7.28
N THR A 126 -6.24 -13.27 6.36
CA THR A 126 -6.35 -14.70 6.60
C THR A 126 -4.96 -15.26 6.85
N ALA A 127 -4.75 -15.78 8.06
CA ALA A 127 -3.55 -16.50 8.43
C ALA A 127 -3.34 -17.66 7.46
N ALA A 128 -2.09 -17.82 7.01
CA ALA A 128 -1.52 -18.99 6.35
C ALA A 128 -2.40 -19.67 5.29
N VAL A 129 -2.15 -19.36 4.02
CA VAL A 129 -2.41 -20.33 2.95
C VAL A 129 -1.34 -21.41 3.11
N THR A 130 -1.68 -22.52 3.75
CA THR A 130 -0.93 -23.77 3.61
C THR A 130 -0.96 -24.17 2.13
N PRO A 131 0.18 -24.57 1.53
CA PRO A 131 0.20 -25.02 0.15
C PRO A 131 -0.47 -26.40 0.10
N THR A 132 -1.75 -26.44 -0.23
CA THR A 132 -2.41 -27.69 -0.60
C THR A 132 -2.45 -27.76 -2.11
N GLU A 133 -1.83 -28.82 -2.61
CA GLU A 133 -1.64 -29.15 -4.02
C GLU A 133 -2.95 -29.18 -4.83
N SER A 134 -2.84 -28.59 -6.04
CA SER A 134 -3.45 -29.02 -7.31
C SER A 134 -4.98 -29.04 -7.51
N ASP A 135 -5.46 -28.18 -8.44
CA ASP A 135 -6.24 -28.61 -9.62
C ASP A 135 -6.09 -27.57 -10.76
N PRO A 136 -5.97 -27.95 -12.06
CA PRO A 136 -5.60 -27.06 -13.15
C PRO A 136 -6.83 -26.58 -13.92
N GLY A 137 -7.13 -25.28 -13.82
CA GLY A 137 -8.19 -24.71 -14.64
C GLY A 137 -8.58 -23.31 -14.20
N ASP A 138 -7.75 -22.33 -14.52
CA ASP A 138 -8.15 -21.05 -15.15
C ASP A 138 -6.94 -20.10 -15.17
N ALA A 139 -6.58 -19.71 -16.39
CA ALA A 139 -5.44 -18.87 -16.68
C ALA A 139 -5.76 -17.40 -16.34
N ASP A 140 -5.28 -16.93 -15.20
CA ASP A 140 -4.67 -15.59 -15.01
C ASP A 140 -4.07 -15.47 -13.60
N HIS A 141 -3.38 -16.54 -13.17
CA HIS A 141 -2.66 -16.60 -11.91
C HIS A 141 -1.37 -15.78 -12.05
N VAL A 142 -1.40 -14.51 -11.64
CA VAL A 142 -0.19 -13.84 -11.16
C VAL A 142 0.16 -14.51 -9.82
N GLN A 143 0.78 -15.68 -9.92
CA GLN A 143 1.40 -16.35 -8.79
C GLN A 143 2.60 -15.49 -8.42
N ILE A 144 2.48 -14.72 -7.35
CA ILE A 144 3.68 -14.23 -6.67
C ILE A 144 4.42 -15.50 -6.25
N SER A 145 5.61 -15.71 -6.80
CA SER A 145 6.34 -16.94 -6.58
C SER A 145 6.73 -17.04 -5.09
N THR A 146 6.80 -18.26 -4.56
CA THR A 146 7.28 -18.49 -3.20
C THR A 146 8.67 -17.88 -2.99
N ASP A 147 9.50 -17.86 -4.05
CA ASP A 147 10.82 -17.22 -4.04
C ASP A 147 10.75 -15.70 -3.87
N GLU A 148 9.76 -15.01 -4.46
CA GLU A 148 9.56 -13.59 -4.18
C GLU A 148 9.19 -13.40 -2.70
N VAL A 149 8.24 -14.19 -2.18
CA VAL A 149 7.82 -14.11 -0.77
C VAL A 149 8.99 -14.39 0.19
N ASP A 150 9.85 -15.35 -0.14
CA ASP A 150 11.02 -15.73 0.65
C ASP A 150 12.16 -14.70 0.54
N GLU A 151 12.43 -14.13 -0.64
CA GLU A 151 13.35 -13.00 -0.78
C GLU A 151 12.91 -11.82 0.09
N TRP A 152 11.59 -11.56 0.17
CA TRP A 152 11.05 -10.53 1.04
C TRP A 152 11.19 -10.93 2.53
N LEU A 153 10.80 -12.15 2.92
CA LEU A 153 10.99 -12.68 4.30
C LEU A 153 12.45 -12.62 4.75
N GLU A 154 13.40 -12.88 3.85
CA GLU A 154 14.83 -12.77 4.09
C GLU A 154 15.30 -11.31 4.26
N LEU A 155 14.77 -10.39 3.44
CA LEU A 155 15.00 -8.96 3.58
C LEU A 155 14.54 -8.46 4.97
N PHE A 156 13.41 -8.98 5.46
CA PHE A 156 12.87 -8.73 6.80
C PHE A 156 13.69 -9.40 7.92
N GLY A 157 14.17 -10.64 7.72
CA GLY A 157 14.92 -11.41 8.71
C GLY A 157 16.31 -10.83 9.01
N LYS A 158 16.95 -10.14 8.06
CA LYS A 158 18.31 -9.61 8.19
C LYS A 158 18.41 -8.30 9.02
N ARG A 159 17.35 -7.48 9.12
CA ARG A 159 17.37 -6.24 9.95
C ARG A 159 17.04 -6.48 11.44
N ARG A 160 16.26 -7.52 11.79
CA ARG A 160 15.98 -7.90 13.19
C ARG A 160 17.23 -8.24 14.00
N LYS A 161 18.31 -8.69 13.36
CA LYS A 161 19.55 -9.13 14.05
C LYS A 161 20.60 -8.04 14.30
N LYS A 162 20.50 -6.83 13.72
CA LYS A 162 21.57 -5.82 13.86
C LYS A 162 21.46 -4.86 15.07
N LYS A 163 20.39 -4.88 15.87
CA LYS A 163 20.25 -4.03 17.08
C LYS A 163 20.42 -4.76 18.44
N LYS A 164 21.15 -5.88 18.48
CA LYS A 164 21.65 -6.48 19.73
C LYS A 164 23.16 -6.75 19.66
N LYS A 165 23.99 -5.70 19.59
CA LYS A 165 25.38 -5.78 20.06
C LYS A 165 25.98 -4.40 20.33
N LYS A 166 25.86 -3.95 21.57
CA LYS A 166 26.91 -3.37 22.43
C LYS A 166 26.27 -2.63 23.61
N ARG A 167 26.11 -3.37 24.71
CA ARG A 167 26.34 -2.85 26.05
C ARG A 167 27.60 -3.57 26.50
N ASP A 168 28.70 -2.84 26.52
CA ASP A 168 29.78 -3.02 27.50
C ASP A 168 29.89 -1.67 28.21
#